data_AF-A0A7K1L8A9-F1
#
_entry.id   AF-A0A7K1L8A9-F1
#
_cell.length_a   1.000
_cell.length_b   1.000
_cell.length_c   1.000
_cell.angle_alpha   90.00
_cell.angle_beta   90.00
_cell.angle_gamma   90.00
#
_symmetry.space_group_name_H-M   'P 1'
#
loop_
_entity.id
_entity.type
_entity.pdbx_description
1 polymer ?
#
loop_
_entity_poly.entity_id
_entity_poly.type
_entity_poly.pdbx_seq_one_letter_code
_entity_poly.pdbx_strand_id
1 'polypeptide(L)'
;MATETRGEAAEKDEGKGRAAHKRTTPPLFVRQVIAELRKVIWPTRRELITYTTVSLVFVLVMVGIVSGADWGLQKLIYQIFA
;
A
#
# COMPACT_ATOMS: atom_id res chain seq x y z
N MET A 1 29.39 52.88 -40.98
CA MET A 1 29.47 51.41 -40.90
C MET A 1 29.84 51.02 -39.47
N ALA A 2 29.19 49.97 -38.95
CA ALA A 2 29.35 49.32 -37.63
C ALA A 2 28.87 50.14 -36.40
N THR A 3 27.61 50.10 -35.98
CA THR A 3 26.89 49.05 -35.20
C THR A 3 27.56 48.67 -33.87
N GLU A 4 27.18 49.42 -32.83
CA GLU A 4 26.65 48.94 -31.55
C GLU A 4 26.78 47.43 -31.30
N THR A 5 27.79 47.02 -30.53
CA THR A 5 27.86 45.71 -29.87
C THR A 5 28.51 45.88 -28.50
N ARG A 6 27.85 46.61 -27.60
CA ARG A 6 28.17 46.62 -26.16
C ARG A 6 26.88 46.63 -25.33
N GLY A 7 25.98 45.71 -25.65
CA GLY A 7 24.69 45.55 -24.97
C GLY A 7 24.34 44.13 -24.54
N GLU A 8 25.20 43.13 -24.77
CA GLU A 8 24.82 41.71 -24.58
C GLU A 8 25.41 41.02 -23.34
N ALA A 9 26.22 41.71 -22.53
CA ALA A 9 27.00 41.04 -21.48
C ALA A 9 26.49 41.23 -20.03
N ALA A 10 25.37 41.92 -19.78
CA ALA A 10 25.06 42.36 -18.42
C ALA A 10 23.65 42.06 -17.88
N GLU A 11 22.77 41.36 -18.60
CA GLU A 11 21.40 41.16 -18.10
C GLU A 11 20.84 39.77 -18.38
N LYS A 12 21.46 38.74 -17.80
CA LYS A 12 20.81 37.43 -17.70
C LYS A 12 21.27 36.56 -16.54
N ASP A 13 21.47 37.13 -15.35
CA ASP A 13 21.71 36.34 -14.14
C ASP A 13 20.88 36.71 -12.90
N GLU A 14 20.02 37.74 -12.93
CA GLU A 14 19.31 38.13 -11.72
C GLU A 14 17.84 37.70 -11.74
N GLY A 15 17.63 36.40 -11.52
CA GLY A 15 16.28 35.87 -11.42
C GLY A 15 16.13 34.44 -10.92
N LYS A 16 17.17 33.84 -10.31
CA LYS A 16 17.03 32.53 -9.65
C LYS A 16 16.43 32.74 -8.25
N GLY A 17 15.22 33.27 -8.24
CA GLY A 17 14.40 33.47 -7.05
C GLY A 17 14.12 32.13 -6.39
N ARG A 18 14.78 31.93 -5.25
CA ARG A 18 14.39 31.11 -4.09
C ARG A 18 13.73 29.78 -4.42
N ALA A 19 14.44 28.70 -4.08
CA ALA A 19 13.87 27.40 -3.81
C ALA A 19 12.69 27.53 -2.81
N ALA A 20 11.50 27.82 -3.34
CA ALA A 20 10.28 27.85 -2.59
C ALA A 20 10.07 26.42 -2.11
N HIS A 21 10.16 26.25 -0.80
CA HIS A 21 9.93 25.01 -0.07
C HIS A 21 8.70 24.33 -0.69
N LYS A 22 8.95 23.30 -1.50
CA LYS A 22 7.96 22.68 -2.36
C LYS A 22 7.04 21.88 -1.46
N ARG A 23 6.04 22.55 -0.88
CA ARG A 23 4.96 21.92 -0.13
C ARG A 23 4.43 20.79 -1.00
N THR A 24 4.50 19.56 -0.51
CA THR A 24 4.02 18.38 -1.21
C THR A 24 2.55 18.58 -1.52
N THR A 25 2.24 18.97 -2.76
CA THR A 25 0.87 19.14 -3.18
C THR A 25 0.21 17.74 -3.27
N PRO A 26 -1.06 17.59 -2.86
CA PRO A 26 -1.80 16.32 -2.95
C PRO A 26 -1.64 15.55 -4.29
N PRO A 27 -1.61 16.21 -5.47
CA PRO A 27 -1.34 15.51 -6.74
C PRO A 27 0.07 14.90 -6.88
N LEU A 28 1.09 15.42 -6.18
CA LEU A 28 2.42 14.81 -6.16
C LEU A 28 2.45 13.53 -5.31
N PHE A 29 1.68 13.51 -4.21
CA PHE A 29 1.56 12.34 -3.33
C PHE A 29 0.95 11.13 -4.07
N VAL A 30 -0.13 11.33 -4.84
CA VAL A 30 -0.74 10.25 -5.63
C VAL A 30 0.24 9.67 -6.66
N ARG A 31 1.05 10.52 -7.31
CA ARG A 31 2.10 10.06 -8.24
C ARG A 31 3.17 9.23 -7.52
N GLN A 32 3.52 9.57 -6.28
CA GLN A 32 4.44 8.78 -5.47
C GLN A 32 3.84 7.43 -5.07
N VAL A 33 2.56 7.40 -4.62
CA VAL A 33 1.86 6.16 -4.26
C VAL A 33 1.80 5.19 -5.46
N ILE A 34 1.48 5.65 -6.66
CA ILE A 34 1.46 4.80 -7.86
C ILE A 34 2.86 4.25 -8.18
N ALA A 35 3.90 5.07 -8.02
CA ALA A 35 5.28 4.63 -8.23
C ALA A 35 5.70 3.55 -7.21
N GLU A 36 5.19 3.62 -5.98
CA GLU A 36 5.45 2.64 -4.93
C GLU A 36 4.61 1.37 -5.09
N LEU A 37 3.33 1.50 -5.48
CA LEU A 37 2.44 0.36 -5.77
C LEU A 37 2.96 -0.51 -6.91
N ARG A 38 3.73 0.07 -7.85
CA ARG A 38 4.42 -0.68 -8.90
C ARG A 38 5.55 -1.58 -8.38
N LYS A 39 6.09 -1.28 -7.19
CA LYS A 39 7.08 -2.13 -6.52
C LYS A 39 6.45 -3.29 -5.77
N VAL A 40 5.13 -3.29 -5.61
CA VAL A 40 4.41 -4.43 -5.03
C VAL A 40 4.45 -5.55 -6.04
N ILE A 41 5.16 -6.62 -5.66
CA ILE A 41 5.27 -7.82 -6.46
C ILE A 41 3.94 -8.57 -6.28
N TRP A 42 3.16 -8.66 -7.36
CA TRP A 42 1.92 -9.43 -7.31
C TRP A 42 2.25 -10.92 -7.34
N PRO A 43 1.64 -11.70 -6.44
CA PRO A 43 1.93 -13.12 -6.34
C PRO A 43 1.53 -13.82 -7.64
N THR A 44 2.36 -14.78 -8.05
CA THR A 44 2.04 -15.68 -9.14
C THR A 44 0.82 -16.53 -8.79
N ARG A 45 0.12 -17.08 -9.79
CA ARG A 45 -1.06 -17.93 -9.57
C ARG A 45 -0.78 -19.09 -8.59
N ARG A 46 0.44 -19.64 -8.61
CA ARG A 46 0.85 -20.74 -7.72
C ARG A 46 1.00 -20.29 -6.27
N GLU A 47 1.61 -19.14 -6.03
CA GLU A 47 1.73 -18.55 -4.69
C GLU A 47 0.36 -18.19 -4.12
N LEU A 48 -0.51 -17.58 -4.93
CA LEU A 48 -1.86 -17.23 -4.51
C LEU A 48 -2.66 -18.46 -4.06
N ILE A 49 -2.61 -19.54 -4.84
CA ILE A 49 -3.27 -20.81 -4.48
C ILE A 49 -2.66 -21.35 -3.19
N THR A 50 -1.33 -21.38 -3.06
CA THR A 50 -0.66 -21.91 -1.87
C THR A 50 -1.08 -21.13 -0.61
N TYR A 51 -1.03 -19.80 -0.65
CA TYR A 51 -1.42 -18.96 0.48
C TYR A 51 -2.90 -19.12 0.84
N THR A 52 -3.76 -19.22 -0.16
CA THR A 52 -5.20 -19.43 0.04
C THR A 52 -5.49 -20.83 0.58
N THR A 53 -4.77 -21.86 0.14
CA THR A 53 -4.93 -23.23 0.64
C THR A 53 -4.49 -23.34 2.08
N VAL A 54 -3.35 -22.76 2.45
CA VAL A 54 -2.88 -22.76 3.85
C VAL A 54 -3.89 -22.08 4.77
N SER A 55 -4.44 -20.92 4.37
CA SER A 55 -5.47 -20.25 5.16
C SER A 55 -6.78 -21.03 5.23
N LEU A 56 -7.20 -21.70 4.14
CA LEU A 56 -8.37 -22.59 4.16
C LEU A 56 -8.20 -23.73 5.17
N VAL A 57 -7.05 -24.41 5.15
CA VAL A 57 -6.76 -25.50 6.08
C VAL A 57 -6.78 -24.99 7.52
N PHE A 58 -6.17 -23.84 7.79
CA PHE A 58 -6.17 -23.22 9.11
C PHE A 58 -7.59 -22.91 9.61
N VAL A 59 -8.43 -22.31 8.77
CA VAL A 59 -9.82 -22.00 9.11
C VAL A 59 -10.62 -23.28 9.37
N LEU A 60 -10.45 -24.33 8.55
CA LEU A 60 -11.13 -25.61 8.75
C LEU A 60 -10.78 -26.27 10.08
N VAL A 61 -9.52 -26.20 10.50
CA VAL A 61 -9.09 -26.69 11.83
C VAL A 61 -9.78 -25.90 12.94
N MET A 62 -9.83 -24.57 12.83
CA MET A 62 -10.48 -23.73 13.83
C MET A 62 -11.99 -24.01 13.91
N VAL A 63 -12.66 -24.18 12.77
CA VAL A 63 -14.07 -24.59 12.71
C VAL A 63 -14.26 -25.94 13.41
N GLY A 64 -13.40 -26.93 13.16
CA GLY A 64 -13.48 -28.23 13.82
C GLY A 64 -13.36 -28.15 15.34
N ILE A 65 -12.42 -27.36 15.84
CA ILE A 65 -12.23 -27.14 17.29
C ILE A 65 -13.46 -26.45 17.89
N VAL A 66 -13.90 -25.35 17.29
CA VAL A 66 -15.03 -24.56 17.77
C VAL A 66 -16.31 -25.40 17.76
N SER A 67 -16.62 -26.05 16.62
CA SER A 67 -17.78 -26.95 16.53
C SER A 67 -17.72 -28.11 17.52
N GLY A 68 -16.55 -28.68 17.76
CA GLY A 68 -16.37 -29.71 18.80
C GLY A 68 -16.64 -29.17 20.20
N ALA A 69 -16.14 -27.97 20.50
CA ALA A 69 -16.37 -27.30 21.77
C ALA A 69 -17.85 -26.93 21.97
N ASP A 70 -18.50 -26.34 20.95
CA ASP A 70 -19.93 -26.04 20.94
C ASP A 70 -20.77 -27.29 21.20
N TRP A 71 -20.44 -28.40 20.54
CA TRP A 71 -21.16 -29.67 20.72
C TRP A 71 -20.97 -30.24 22.13
N GLY A 72 -19.75 -30.17 22.68
CA GLY A 72 -19.44 -30.58 24.05
C GLY A 72 -20.16 -29.73 25.09
N LEU A 73 -20.16 -28.41 24.92
CA LEU A 73 -20.86 -27.45 25.77
C LEU A 73 -22.37 -27.67 25.72
N GLN A 74 -22.94 -27.82 24.53
CA GLN A 74 -24.37 -28.07 24.35
C GLN A 74 -24.80 -29.34 25.10
N LYS A 75 -24.02 -30.42 25.03
CA LYS A 75 -24.29 -31.65 25.76
C LYS A 75 -24.22 -31.47 27.29
N LEU A 76 -23.23 -30.73 27.79
CA LEU A 76 -23.10 -30.42 29.22
C LEU A 76 -24.28 -29.61 29.74
N ILE A 77 -24.70 -28.59 28.99
CA ILE A 77 -25.84 -27.74 29.35
C ILE A 77 -27.12 -28.58 29.41
N TYR A 78 -27.37 -29.42 28.40
CA TYR A 78 -28.52 -30.32 28.43
C TYR A 78 -28.54 -31.22 29.66
N GLN A 79 -27.40 -31.77 30.09
CA GLN A 79 -27.35 -32.63 31.28
C GLN A 79 -27.60 -31.90 32.60
N ILE A 80 -27.31 -30.59 32.66
CA ILE A 80 -27.47 -29.82 33.89
C ILE A 80 -28.90 -29.28 34.02
N PHE A 81 -29.53 -28.92 32.91
CA PHE A 81 -30.82 -28.21 32.88
C PHE A 81 -32.03 -29.07 32.47
N ALA A 82 -31.83 -30.30 32.00
CA ALA A 82 -32.89 -31.27 31.72
C ALA A 82 -32.93 -32.37 32.79
#